data_AF-A0AA96U0H1-F1
#
_entry.id   AF-A0AA96U0H1-F1
#
_cell.length_a   1.000
_cell.length_b   1.000
_cell.length_c   1.000
_cell.angle_alpha   90.00
_cell.angle_beta   90.00
_cell.angle_gamma   90.00
#
_symmetry.space_group_name_H-M   'P 1'
#
loop_
_entity.id
_entity.type
_entity.pdbx_description
1 polymer ?
#
loop_
_entity_poly.entity_id
_entity_poly.type
_entity_poly.pdbx_seq_one_letter_code
_entity_poly.pdbx_strand_id
1 'polypeptide(L)'
;MNKFISFIAEVGKVSLPKNFDYPHNYTPHSLAKTAAKELQEYLENQTDFNHNFGLKNPNSKDALGKMFGVLVVKKNDGEIGYLAAFSGKIAETTHHKKFVPPVYDVLVENGEFLKTEEKNNQINLQLSELESNIDYLTIKKSYLKRVSRNETLLSEEKK
;
A
#
# COMPACT_ATOMS: atom_id res chain seq x y z
N MET A 1 16.94 -13.60 -13.87
CA MET A 1 16.30 -12.60 -14.74
C MET A 1 16.83 -11.23 -14.35
N ASN A 2 17.30 -10.43 -15.31
CA ASN A 2 17.77 -9.08 -15.05
C ASN A 2 16.56 -8.15 -14.79
N LYS A 3 16.56 -7.43 -13.66
CA LYS A 3 15.50 -6.48 -13.24
C LYS A 3 15.92 -5.03 -13.39
N PHE A 4 17.13 -4.81 -13.92
CA PHE A 4 17.63 -3.49 -14.26
C PHE A 4 16.83 -2.88 -15.40
N ILE A 5 16.40 -1.64 -15.23
CA ILE A 5 15.69 -0.85 -16.24
C ILE A 5 16.63 0.29 -16.65
N SER A 6 17.04 0.30 -17.92
CA SER A 6 17.79 1.41 -18.49
C SER A 6 16.87 2.62 -18.65
N PHE A 7 17.40 3.83 -18.43
CA PHE A 7 16.66 5.07 -18.69
C PHE A 7 16.34 5.23 -20.16
N ILE A 8 15.13 5.69 -20.47
CA ILE A 8 14.72 6.09 -21.81
C ILE A 8 15.22 7.52 -22.07
N ALA A 9 15.11 8.39 -21.07
CA ALA A 9 15.63 9.74 -21.13
C ALA A 9 17.16 9.79 -21.08
N GLU A 10 17.77 10.77 -21.75
CA GLU A 10 19.21 11.02 -21.67
C GLU A 10 19.57 11.57 -20.28
N VAL A 11 20.15 10.71 -19.43
CA VAL A 11 20.52 11.06 -18.04
C VAL A 11 22.02 11.22 -17.80
N GLY A 12 22.86 10.95 -18.80
CA GLY A 12 24.32 10.86 -18.64
C GLY A 12 25.02 12.16 -18.20
N LYS A 13 24.37 13.31 -18.36
CA LYS A 13 24.90 14.63 -17.96
C LYS A 13 24.58 15.00 -16.51
N VAL A 14 23.74 14.22 -15.83
CA VAL A 14 23.34 14.49 -14.44
C VAL A 14 24.39 13.92 -13.50
N SER A 15 24.94 14.75 -12.61
CA SER A 15 25.89 14.31 -11.59
C SER A 15 25.22 13.34 -10.62
N LEU A 16 25.90 12.23 -10.30
CA LEU A 16 25.42 11.31 -9.26
C LEU A 16 25.54 11.94 -7.87
N PRO A 17 24.58 11.67 -6.97
CA PRO A 17 24.69 12.10 -5.58
C PRO A 17 25.89 11.40 -4.91
N LYS A 18 26.59 12.12 -4.04
CA LYS A 18 27.75 11.60 -3.30
C LYS A 18 27.36 10.79 -2.06
N ASN A 19 26.20 11.10 -1.50
CA ASN A 19 25.67 10.49 -0.28
C ASN A 19 24.28 9.94 -0.56
N PHE A 20 23.86 8.96 0.23
CA PHE A 20 22.49 8.46 0.20
C PHE A 20 21.56 9.48 0.87
N ASP A 21 20.32 9.57 0.36
CA ASP A 21 19.35 10.52 0.88
C ASP A 21 18.91 10.17 2.30
N TYR A 22 18.66 11.21 3.11
CA TYR A 22 18.15 11.07 4.46
C TYR A 22 16.60 10.96 4.45
N PRO A 23 16.00 9.86 4.92
CA PRO A 23 14.57 9.58 4.71
C PRO A 23 13.60 10.64 5.25
N HIS A 24 14.00 11.40 6.27
CA HIS A 24 13.12 12.34 6.97
C HIS A 24 13.27 13.80 6.53
N ASN A 25 14.22 14.12 5.65
CA ASN A 25 14.40 15.47 5.11
C ASN A 25 15.16 15.39 3.78
N TYR A 26 14.45 15.06 2.70
CA TYR A 26 15.06 14.95 1.39
C TYR A 26 14.26 15.67 0.30
N THR A 27 15.01 16.21 -0.65
CA THR A 27 14.50 16.63 -1.95
C THR A 27 14.89 15.54 -2.95
N PRO A 28 13.95 14.89 -3.65
CA PRO A 28 14.30 13.79 -4.55
C PRO A 28 15.28 14.25 -5.63
N HIS A 29 16.33 13.46 -5.83
CA HIS A 29 17.30 13.68 -6.90
C HIS A 29 16.62 13.65 -8.28
N SER A 30 17.14 14.41 -9.25
CA SER A 30 16.55 14.50 -10.60
C SER A 30 16.45 13.13 -11.29
N LEU A 31 17.46 12.27 -11.14
CA LEU A 31 17.43 10.88 -11.65
C LEU A 31 16.27 10.07 -11.07
N ALA A 32 15.99 10.21 -9.78
CA ALA A 32 14.89 9.50 -9.13
C ALA A 32 13.53 10.03 -9.64
N LYS A 33 13.40 11.34 -9.85
CA LYS A 33 12.22 11.94 -10.48
C LYS A 33 12.00 11.43 -11.90
N THR A 34 13.05 11.34 -12.71
CA THR A 34 12.98 10.78 -14.07
C THR A 34 12.55 9.32 -14.05
N ALA A 35 13.15 8.49 -13.19
CA ALA A 35 12.80 7.08 -13.06
C ALA A 35 11.34 6.89 -12.62
N ALA A 36 10.87 7.72 -11.68
CA ALA A 36 9.49 7.70 -11.24
C ALA A 36 8.53 8.07 -12.38
N LYS A 37 8.87 9.07 -13.19
CA LYS A 37 8.07 9.48 -14.35
C LYS A 37 7.98 8.37 -15.40
N GLU A 38 9.09 7.75 -15.77
CA GLU A 38 9.09 6.62 -16.71
C GLU A 38 8.31 5.41 -16.17
N LEU A 39 8.33 5.20 -14.85
CA LEU A 39 7.51 4.16 -14.22
C LEU A 39 6.01 4.50 -14.31
N GLN A 40 5.63 5.76 -14.08
CA GLN A 40 4.24 6.23 -14.24
C GLN A 40 3.77 6.06 -15.68
N GLU A 41 4.57 6.47 -16.66
CA GLU A 41 4.27 6.29 -18.09
C GLU A 41 4.08 4.81 -18.45
N TYR A 42 4.91 3.92 -17.89
CA TYR A 42 4.69 2.48 -18.06
C TYR A 42 3.38 2.02 -17.41
N LEU A 43 3.07 2.43 -16.19
CA LEU A 43 1.83 2.02 -15.49
C LEU A 43 0.55 2.48 -16.22
N GLU A 44 0.61 3.62 -16.91
CA GLU A 44 -0.49 4.16 -17.72
C GLU A 44 -0.74 3.36 -19.01
N ASN A 45 0.32 2.79 -19.60
CA ASN A 45 0.30 2.22 -20.95
C ASN A 45 0.51 0.70 -21.00
N GLN A 46 0.95 0.07 -19.92
CA GLN A 46 1.20 -1.36 -19.86
C GLN A 46 -0.08 -2.18 -20.08
N THR A 47 0.11 -3.41 -20.57
CA THR A 47 -0.94 -4.40 -20.76
C THR A 47 -0.57 -5.76 -20.16
N ASP A 48 0.51 -5.82 -19.37
CA ASP A 48 1.01 -7.06 -18.77
C ASP A 48 0.28 -7.48 -17.50
N PHE A 49 -0.51 -6.59 -16.89
CA PHE A 49 -1.48 -6.94 -15.85
C PHE A 49 -2.67 -5.97 -15.81
N ASN A 50 -3.80 -6.44 -15.26
CA ASN A 50 -5.00 -5.64 -15.09
C ASN A 50 -5.14 -5.15 -13.64
N HIS A 51 -5.05 -3.84 -13.42
CA HIS A 51 -5.28 -3.24 -12.11
C HIS A 51 -5.89 -1.84 -12.28
N ASN A 52 -6.98 -1.55 -11.58
CA ASN A 52 -7.59 -0.23 -11.60
C ASN A 52 -6.91 0.70 -10.59
N PHE A 53 -5.90 1.44 -11.03
CA PHE A 53 -5.20 2.42 -10.20
C PHE A 53 -6.00 3.71 -9.93
N GLY A 54 -7.22 3.86 -10.50
CA GLY A 54 -8.01 5.08 -10.38
C GLY A 54 -7.57 6.23 -11.29
N LEU A 55 -6.66 6.00 -12.24
CA LEU A 55 -6.11 7.05 -13.12
C LEU A 55 -7.16 7.66 -14.07
N LYS A 56 -8.10 6.84 -14.57
CA LYS A 56 -9.16 7.29 -15.50
C LYS A 56 -10.43 7.74 -14.78
N ASN A 57 -10.79 7.08 -13.69
CA ASN A 57 -11.96 7.40 -12.88
C ASN A 57 -11.62 7.26 -11.38
N PRO A 58 -11.13 8.32 -10.74
CA PRO A 58 -10.72 8.31 -9.33
C PRO A 58 -11.86 8.00 -8.36
N ASN A 59 -13.11 8.28 -8.77
CA ASN A 59 -14.30 8.07 -7.94
C ASN A 59 -14.94 6.69 -8.13
N SER A 60 -14.33 5.82 -8.94
CA SER A 60 -14.79 4.44 -9.07
C SER A 60 -14.65 3.72 -7.73
N LYS A 61 -15.67 2.94 -7.35
CA LYS A 61 -15.63 2.09 -6.14
C LYS A 61 -14.51 1.04 -6.21
N ASP A 62 -14.12 0.65 -7.41
CA ASP A 62 -13.08 -0.36 -7.65
C ASP A 62 -11.69 0.26 -7.87
N ALA A 63 -11.54 1.59 -7.71
CA ALA A 63 -10.24 2.25 -7.83
C ALA A 63 -9.40 1.98 -6.59
N LEU A 64 -8.27 1.27 -6.77
CA LEU A 64 -7.36 0.94 -5.69
C LEU A 64 -5.95 1.45 -6.01
N GLY A 65 -5.55 2.51 -5.32
CA GLY A 65 -4.20 3.07 -5.41
C GLY A 65 -3.12 2.10 -4.91
N LYS A 66 -1.87 2.35 -5.33
CA LYS A 66 -0.71 1.55 -4.93
C LYS A 66 0.53 2.40 -4.76
N MET A 67 1.34 2.07 -3.76
CA MET A 67 2.66 2.69 -3.58
C MET A 67 3.70 1.96 -4.42
N PHE A 68 4.39 2.71 -5.26
CA PHE A 68 5.51 2.28 -6.08
C PHE A 68 6.79 2.98 -5.64
N GLY A 69 7.93 2.30 -5.81
CA GLY A 69 9.25 2.83 -5.50
C GLY A 69 10.22 2.60 -6.65
N VAL A 70 11.16 3.53 -6.81
CA VAL A 70 12.29 3.39 -7.73
C VAL A 70 13.60 3.53 -6.97
N LEU A 71 14.61 2.75 -7.36
CA LEU A 71 15.96 2.86 -6.85
C LEU A 71 16.92 3.03 -8.02
N VAL A 72 17.54 4.20 -8.14
CA VAL A 72 18.56 4.46 -9.15
C VAL A 72 19.83 3.70 -8.78
N VAL A 73 20.35 2.93 -9.73
CA VAL A 73 21.51 2.05 -9.55
C VAL A 73 22.50 2.25 -10.69
N LYS A 74 23.78 2.00 -10.39
CA LYS A 74 24.85 1.97 -11.38
C LYS A 74 25.42 0.55 -11.43
N LYS A 75 25.44 -0.05 -12.62
CA LYS A 75 26.07 -1.36 -12.84
C LYS A 75 27.60 -1.25 -12.80
N ASN A 76 28.26 -2.40 -12.70
CA ASN A 76 29.72 -2.51 -12.72
C ASN A 76 30.34 -2.02 -14.04
N ASP A 77 29.61 -2.14 -15.16
CA ASP A 77 30.01 -1.60 -16.47
C ASP A 77 29.85 -0.07 -16.57
N GLY A 78 29.33 0.57 -15.53
CA GLY A 78 29.14 2.00 -15.44
C GLY A 78 27.77 2.51 -15.92
N GLU A 79 26.93 1.64 -16.50
CA GLU A 79 25.59 2.03 -16.96
C GLU A 79 24.70 2.40 -15.76
N ILE A 80 24.00 3.52 -15.90
CA ILE A 80 23.06 4.03 -14.90
C ILE A 80 21.64 3.64 -15.33
N GLY A 81 20.88 3.09 -14.40
CA GLY A 81 19.49 2.71 -14.59
C GLY A 81 18.74 2.72 -13.26
N TYR A 82 17.63 2.02 -13.19
CA TYR A 82 16.86 1.91 -11.96
C TYR A 82 16.19 0.54 -11.81
N LEU A 83 15.84 0.24 -10.56
CA LEU A 83 14.97 -0.85 -10.17
C LEU A 83 13.59 -0.28 -9.83
N ALA A 84 12.54 -1.04 -10.08
CA ALA A 84 11.18 -0.69 -9.71
C ALA A 84 10.60 -1.73 -8.74
N ALA A 85 9.86 -1.25 -7.74
CA ALA A 85 9.17 -2.07 -6.74
C ALA A 85 7.77 -1.54 -6.47
N PHE A 86 6.91 -2.38 -5.87
CA PHE A 86 5.59 -2.00 -5.39
C PHE A 86 5.32 -2.63 -4.02
N SER A 87 4.39 -2.03 -3.27
CA SER A 87 3.97 -2.53 -1.95
C SER A 87 2.97 -3.68 -2.07
N GLY A 88 3.12 -4.78 -1.31
CA GLY A 88 2.14 -5.88 -1.29
C GLY A 88 1.99 -6.63 -2.63
N LYS A 89 0.75 -6.79 -3.12
CA LYS A 89 0.41 -7.46 -4.40
C LYS A 89 -0.29 -6.54 -5.40
N ILE A 90 -0.14 -6.78 -6.69
CA ILE A 90 -0.90 -6.14 -7.78
C ILE A 90 -1.52 -7.25 -8.62
N ALA A 91 -2.78 -7.09 -9.01
CA ALA A 91 -3.51 -8.11 -9.80
C ALA A 91 -3.38 -9.52 -9.20
N GLU A 92 -3.57 -9.63 -7.89
CA GLU A 92 -3.50 -10.89 -7.13
C GLU A 92 -2.15 -11.62 -7.14
N THR A 93 -1.07 -10.96 -7.58
CA THR A 93 0.28 -11.54 -7.56
C THR A 93 1.33 -10.57 -7.04
N THR A 94 2.38 -11.13 -6.44
CA THR A 94 3.59 -10.45 -5.98
C THR A 94 4.69 -10.43 -7.04
N HIS A 95 4.50 -11.16 -8.14
CA HIS A 95 5.51 -11.35 -9.18
C HIS A 95 5.08 -10.71 -10.50
N HIS A 96 5.89 -9.76 -10.97
CA HIS A 96 5.69 -9.06 -12.24
C HIS A 96 7.01 -8.90 -12.99
N LYS A 97 6.96 -8.85 -14.34
CA LYS A 97 8.16 -8.87 -15.19
C LYS A 97 9.10 -7.69 -14.90
N LYS A 98 8.55 -6.47 -14.84
CA LYS A 98 9.31 -5.22 -14.68
C LYS A 98 9.78 -4.94 -13.26
N PHE A 99 9.19 -5.60 -12.26
CA PHE A 99 9.44 -5.32 -10.85
C PHE A 99 10.41 -6.31 -10.22
N VAL A 100 11.17 -5.85 -9.24
CA VAL A 100 12.03 -6.71 -8.42
C VAL A 100 11.19 -7.74 -7.67
N PRO A 101 11.72 -8.96 -7.43
CA PRO A 101 11.00 -9.97 -6.67
C PRO A 101 10.72 -9.50 -5.24
N PRO A 102 9.64 -9.99 -4.61
CA PRO A 102 9.35 -9.68 -3.22
C PRO A 102 10.47 -10.22 -2.31
N VAL A 103 10.80 -9.47 -1.25
CA VAL A 103 11.71 -9.96 -0.20
C VAL A 103 11.07 -11.13 0.56
N TYR A 104 9.75 -11.09 0.73
CA TYR A 104 8.94 -12.15 1.30
C TYR A 104 7.65 -12.26 0.50
N ASP A 105 7.38 -13.45 -0.05
CA ASP A 105 6.16 -13.70 -0.81
C ASP A 105 5.02 -14.11 0.12
N VAL A 106 4.12 -13.17 0.37
CA VAL A 106 2.94 -13.35 1.24
C VAL A 106 1.91 -14.32 0.66
N LEU A 107 2.00 -14.63 -0.63
CA LEU A 107 1.07 -15.50 -1.35
C LEU A 107 1.56 -16.94 -1.49
N VAL A 108 2.68 -17.29 -0.85
CA VAL A 108 3.16 -18.67 -0.83
C VAL A 108 2.09 -19.56 -0.23
N GLU A 109 1.67 -20.56 -0.99
CA GLU A 109 0.69 -21.56 -0.56
C GLU A 109 1.16 -22.21 0.76
N ASN A 110 0.27 -22.30 1.74
CA ASN A 110 0.57 -22.74 3.11
C ASN A 110 1.59 -21.88 3.89
N GLY A 111 1.88 -20.67 3.42
CA GLY A 111 2.68 -19.69 4.15
C GLY A 111 2.01 -19.24 5.45
N GLU A 112 2.81 -18.88 6.45
CA GLU A 112 2.33 -18.44 7.76
C GLU A 112 1.42 -17.20 7.68
N PHE A 113 1.61 -16.37 6.66
CA PHE A 113 0.77 -15.18 6.43
C PHE A 113 -0.69 -15.58 6.14
N LEU A 114 -0.93 -16.44 5.15
CA LEU A 114 -2.28 -16.87 4.77
C LEU A 114 -2.99 -17.61 5.92
N LYS A 115 -2.27 -18.47 6.65
CA LYS A 115 -2.81 -19.15 7.84
C LYS A 115 -3.23 -18.16 8.93
N THR A 116 -2.44 -17.12 9.13
CA THR A 116 -2.73 -16.10 10.14
C THR A 116 -3.88 -15.19 9.69
N GLU A 117 -3.95 -14.86 8.40
CA GLU A 117 -5.06 -14.12 7.80
C GLU A 117 -6.39 -14.87 7.95
N GLU A 118 -6.39 -16.18 7.70
CA GLU A 118 -7.58 -17.03 7.90
C GLU A 118 -8.06 -17.01 9.36
N LYS A 119 -7.15 -17.15 10.32
CA LYS A 119 -7.48 -17.05 11.76
C LYS A 119 -8.05 -15.69 12.12
N ASN A 120 -7.48 -14.60 11.59
CA ASN A 120 -8.01 -13.25 11.82
C ASN A 120 -9.41 -13.09 11.23
N ASN A 121 -9.66 -13.63 10.05
CA ASN A 121 -10.98 -13.60 9.42
C ASN A 121 -12.01 -14.36 10.27
N GLN A 122 -11.65 -15.51 10.85
CA GLN A 122 -12.52 -16.24 11.78
C GLN A 122 -12.87 -15.40 13.03
N ILE A 123 -11.88 -14.71 13.61
CA ILE A 123 -12.10 -13.81 14.76
C ILE A 123 -13.03 -12.66 14.35
N ASN A 124 -12.84 -12.06 13.18
CA ASN A 124 -13.68 -10.98 12.68
C ASN A 124 -15.13 -11.43 12.46
N LEU A 125 -15.33 -12.65 11.94
CA LEU A 125 -16.66 -13.24 11.80
C LEU A 125 -17.34 -13.43 13.16
N GLN A 126 -16.63 -14.03 14.12
CA GLN A 126 -17.15 -14.20 15.49
C GLN A 126 -17.49 -12.86 16.15
N LEU A 127 -16.63 -11.85 15.97
CA LEU A 127 -16.90 -10.50 16.47
C LEU A 127 -18.15 -9.90 15.84
N SER A 128 -18.31 -10.02 14.52
CA SER A 128 -19.48 -9.51 13.79
C SER A 128 -20.78 -10.18 14.25
N GLU A 129 -20.75 -11.49 14.52
CA GLU A 129 -21.87 -12.24 15.08
C GLU A 129 -22.24 -11.75 16.49
N LEU A 130 -21.25 -11.58 17.37
CA LEU A 130 -21.45 -11.08 18.74
C LEU A 130 -21.96 -9.64 18.74
N GLU A 131 -21.46 -8.78 17.86
CA GLU A 131 -21.92 -7.39 17.73
C GLU A 131 -23.34 -7.28 17.18
N SER A 132 -23.74 -8.23 16.33
CA SER A 132 -25.08 -8.30 15.74
C SER A 132 -26.09 -9.03 16.64
N ASN A 133 -25.64 -9.59 17.78
CA ASN A 133 -26.50 -10.31 18.70
C ASN A 133 -27.59 -9.38 19.29
N ILE A 134 -28.85 -9.80 19.16
CA ILE A 134 -30.03 -9.01 19.54
C ILE A 134 -30.06 -8.71 21.05
N ASP A 135 -29.67 -9.66 21.88
CA ASP A 135 -29.66 -9.47 23.34
C ASP A 135 -28.60 -8.45 23.74
N TYR A 136 -27.39 -8.57 23.17
CA TYR A 136 -26.32 -7.60 23.37
C TYR A 136 -26.76 -6.19 22.95
N LEU A 137 -27.33 -6.04 21.75
CA LEU A 137 -27.82 -4.75 21.24
C LEU A 137 -28.92 -4.16 22.12
N THR A 138 -29.84 -4.99 22.62
CA THR A 138 -30.93 -4.56 23.50
C THR A 138 -30.39 -4.08 24.85
N ILE A 139 -29.49 -4.85 25.47
CA ILE A 139 -28.86 -4.50 26.74
C ILE A 139 -28.03 -3.22 26.58
N LYS A 140 -27.20 -3.13 25.53
CA LYS A 140 -26.39 -1.96 25.21
C LYS A 140 -27.26 -0.70 25.08
N LYS A 141 -28.37 -0.76 24.35
CA LYS A 141 -29.31 0.36 24.21
C LYS A 141 -29.90 0.78 25.56
N SER A 142 -30.28 -0.19 26.39
CA SER A 142 -30.82 0.09 27.73
C SER A 142 -29.79 0.75 28.66
N TYR A 143 -28.55 0.27 28.62
CA TYR A 143 -27.42 0.80 29.38
C TYR A 143 -27.13 2.25 28.99
N LEU A 144 -26.97 2.53 27.68
CA LEU A 144 -26.71 3.87 27.17
C LEU A 144 -27.82 4.87 27.55
N LYS A 145 -29.08 4.43 27.53
CA LYS A 145 -30.21 5.26 27.98
C LYS A 145 -30.12 5.60 29.48
N ARG A 146 -29.69 4.65 30.31
CA ARG A 146 -29.51 4.87 31.75
C ARG A 146 -28.34 5.80 32.04
N VAL A 147 -27.22 5.62 31.34
CA VAL A 147 -26.04 6.50 31.45
C VAL A 147 -26.42 7.95 31.13
N SER A 148 -27.04 8.18 29.98
CA SER A 148 -27.46 9.53 29.57
C SER A 148 -28.45 10.16 30.56
N ARG A 149 -29.42 9.39 31.06
CA ARG A 149 -30.36 9.86 32.09
C ARG A 149 -29.62 10.28 33.37
N ASN A 150 -28.67 9.47 33.83
CA ASN A 150 -27.92 9.75 35.05
C ASN A 150 -27.03 10.99 34.89
N GLU A 151 -26.42 11.18 33.73
CA GLU A 151 -25.64 12.39 33.42
C GLU A 151 -26.51 13.65 33.44
N THR A 152 -27.72 13.60 32.87
CA THR A 152 -28.68 14.72 32.95
C THR A 152 -29.02 15.04 34.40
N LEU A 153 -29.41 14.04 35.20
CA LEU A 153 -29.76 14.25 36.62
C LEU A 153 -28.59 14.83 37.42
N LEU A 154 -27.36 14.34 37.22
CA LEU A 154 -26.16 14.88 37.88
C LEU A 154 -25.87 16.34 37.48
N SER A 155 -26.23 16.75 36.27
CA SER A 155 -26.07 18.13 35.81
C SER A 155 -27.14 19.07 36.39
N GLU A 156 -28.36 18.56 36.63
CA GLU A 156 -29.47 19.29 37.25
C GLU A 156 -29.21 19.53 38.74
N GLU A 157 -28.69 18.53 39.46
CA GLU A 157 -28.34 18.62 40.89
C GLU A 157 -27.11 19.52 41.18
N LYS A 158 -26.31 19.85 40.15
CA LYS A 158 -25.13 20.73 40.27
C LYS A 158 -25.42 22.21 39.98
N LYS A 159 -26.66 22.56 39.62
CA LYS A 159 -27.11 23.95 39.44
C LYS A 159 -27.68 24.52 40.73
#